data_AF-A0A8T4QGN6-F1
#
_entry.id   AF-A0A8T4QGN6-F1
#
_cell.length_a   1.000
_cell.length_b   1.000
_cell.length_c   1.000
_cell.angle_alpha   90.00
_cell.angle_beta   90.00
_cell.angle_gamma   90.00
#
_symmetry.space_group_name_H-M   'P 1'
#
loop_
_entity.id
_entity.type
_entity.pdbx_description
1 polymer ?
#
loop_
_entity_poly.entity_id
_entity_poly.type
_entity_poly.pdbx_seq_one_letter_code
_entity_poly.pdbx_strand_id
1 'polypeptide(L)'
;MEKSLLSKLSKELEIPETKMLDESLNVFLDSELRNASAEILKIKKQFNVSKPEELKKKIESGKVEEHPAWERLIFWENLNKRIKVVNNWMQRLHISS
;
A
#
# COMPACT_ATOMS: atom_id res chain seq x y z
N MET A 1 30.60 10.10 16.08
CA MET A 1 29.47 9.71 15.21
C MET A 1 28.45 9.04 16.10
N GLU A 2 27.25 9.59 16.26
CA GLU A 2 26.18 8.90 17.00
C GLU A 2 25.93 7.54 16.35
N LYS A 3 25.90 6.47 17.15
CA LYS A 3 25.44 5.16 16.67
C LYS A 3 23.96 5.28 16.31
N SER A 4 23.63 4.85 15.09
CA SER A 4 22.22 4.78 14.65
C SER A 4 21.42 3.91 15.63
N LEU A 5 20.12 4.22 15.77
CA LEU A 5 19.19 3.42 16.58
C LEU A 5 19.26 1.93 16.19
N LEU A 6 19.36 1.66 14.87
CA LEU A 6 19.52 0.32 14.31
C LEU A 6 20.78 -0.37 14.83
N SER A 7 21.92 0.32 14.89
CA SER A 7 23.19 -0.26 15.36
C SER A 7 23.17 -0.58 16.86
N LYS A 8 22.48 0.24 17.66
CA LYS A 8 22.25 -0.07 19.08
C LYS A 8 21.37 -1.31 19.23
N LEU A 9 20.24 -1.34 18.54
CA LEU A 9 19.29 -2.44 18.60
C LEU A 9 19.88 -3.76 18.07
N SER A 10 20.63 -3.69 16.97
CA SER A 10 21.38 -4.83 16.42
C SER A 10 22.35 -5.43 17.44
N LYS A 11 23.10 -4.57 18.16
CA LYS A 11 24.03 -5.03 19.19
C LYS A 11 23.30 -5.62 20.40
N GLU A 12 22.20 -4.99 20.85
CA GLU A 12 21.44 -5.43 22.02
C GLU A 12 20.69 -6.75 21.77
N LEU A 13 20.21 -6.97 20.54
CA LEU A 13 19.48 -8.18 20.16
C LEU A 13 20.38 -9.26 19.53
N GLU A 14 21.65 -8.96 19.29
CA GLU A 14 22.60 -9.84 18.60
C GLU A 14 22.13 -10.27 17.20
N ILE A 15 21.37 -9.40 16.52
CA ILE A 15 20.86 -9.63 15.16
C ILE A 15 21.63 -8.73 14.18
N PRO A 16 22.13 -9.24 13.04
CA PRO A 16 22.78 -8.41 12.04
C PRO A 16 21.87 -7.28 11.53
N GLU A 17 22.40 -6.06 11.40
CA GLU A 17 21.65 -4.90 10.89
C GLU A 17 20.99 -5.19 9.54
N THR A 18 21.68 -5.92 8.65
CA THR A 18 21.14 -6.32 7.34
C THR A 18 19.90 -7.20 7.45
N LYS A 19 19.94 -8.21 8.33
CA LYS A 19 18.79 -9.09 8.58
C LYS A 19 17.61 -8.31 9.15
N MET A 20 17.86 -7.40 10.09
CA MET A 20 16.82 -6.53 10.64
C MET A 20 16.20 -5.65 9.56
N LEU A 21 17.02 -5.09 8.66
CA LEU A 21 16.54 -4.27 7.54
C LEU A 21 15.69 -5.09 6.58
N ASP A 22 16.14 -6.28 6.17
CA ASP A 22 15.41 -7.14 5.25
C ASP A 22 14.04 -7.57 5.83
N GLU A 23 14.01 -8.01 7.09
CA GLU A 23 12.77 -8.37 7.78
C GLU A 23 11.84 -7.15 7.95
N SER A 24 12.40 -5.99 8.33
CA SER A 24 11.61 -4.76 8.48
C SER A 24 11.01 -4.29 7.15
N LEU A 25 11.76 -4.42 6.05
CA LEU A 25 11.31 -4.04 4.71
C LEU A 25 10.19 -4.97 4.22
N ASN A 26 10.28 -6.28 4.48
CA ASN A 26 9.22 -7.23 4.21
C ASN A 26 7.93 -6.88 4.96
N VAL A 27 8.03 -6.64 6.27
CA VAL A 27 6.87 -6.25 7.10
C VAL A 27 6.27 -4.93 6.64
N PHE A 28 7.11 -3.95 6.30
CA PHE A 28 6.69 -2.65 5.80
C PHE A 28 5.90 -2.79 4.49
N LEU A 29 6.46 -3.44 3.46
CA LEU A 29 5.82 -3.61 2.16
C LEU A 29 4.50 -4.40 2.25
N ASP A 30 4.46 -5.42 3.09
CA ASP A 30 3.24 -6.20 3.35
C ASP A 30 2.17 -5.34 4.05
N SER A 31 2.55 -4.50 5.03
CA SER A 31 1.64 -3.55 5.67
C SER A 31 1.06 -2.52 4.69
N GLU A 32 1.89 -2.03 3.77
CA GLU A 32 1.53 -1.08 2.74
C GLU A 32 0.49 -1.66 1.77
N LEU A 33 0.69 -2.91 1.35
CA LEU A 33 -0.25 -3.64 0.51
C LEU A 33 -1.59 -3.85 1.21
N ARG A 34 -1.58 -4.28 2.48
CA ARG A 34 -2.80 -4.46 3.28
C ARG A 34 -3.58 -3.17 3.45
N ASN A 35 -2.90 -2.08 3.82
CA ASN A 35 -3.54 -0.79 4.05
C ASN A 35 -4.19 -0.24 2.78
N ALA A 36 -3.47 -0.28 1.65
CA ALA A 36 -4.02 0.14 0.37
C ALA A 36 -5.22 -0.71 -0.06
N SER A 37 -5.15 -2.03 0.12
CA SER A 37 -6.24 -2.95 -0.20
C SER A 37 -7.47 -2.71 0.66
N ALA A 38 -7.29 -2.40 1.96
CA ALA A 38 -8.37 -2.08 2.88
C ALA A 38 -9.10 -0.79 2.47
N GLU A 39 -8.36 0.25 2.08
CA GLU A 39 -8.95 1.51 1.59
C GLU A 39 -9.74 1.30 0.29
N ILE A 40 -9.19 0.52 -0.66
CA ILE A 40 -9.90 0.14 -1.88
C ILE A 40 -11.21 -0.59 -1.53
N LEU A 41 -11.18 -1.53 -0.58
CA LEU A 41 -12.38 -2.25 -0.16
C LEU A 41 -13.44 -1.31 0.44
N LYS A 42 -13.04 -0.30 1.21
CA LYS A 42 -13.96 0.73 1.72
C LYS A 42 -14.63 1.49 0.58
N ILE A 43 -13.88 1.90 -0.44
CA ILE A 43 -14.41 2.61 -1.63
C ILE A 43 -15.38 1.70 -2.40
N LYS A 44 -14.99 0.46 -2.67
CA LYS A 44 -15.84 -0.54 -3.34
C LYS A 44 -17.18 -0.73 -2.64
N LYS A 45 -17.15 -0.86 -1.30
CA LYS A 45 -18.37 -0.99 -0.48
C LYS A 45 -19.21 0.28 -0.51
N GLN A 46 -18.59 1.44 -0.34
CA GLN A 46 -19.27 2.75 -0.31
C GLN A 46 -20.08 3.00 -1.59
N PHE A 47 -19.50 2.71 -2.75
CA PHE A 47 -20.16 3.00 -4.04
C PHE A 47 -20.79 1.76 -4.69
N ASN A 48 -20.72 0.59 -4.04
CA ASN A 48 -21.17 -0.70 -4.56
C ASN A 48 -20.63 -0.99 -5.97
N VAL A 49 -19.30 -1.03 -6.10
CA VAL A 49 -18.57 -1.21 -7.36
C VAL A 49 -17.40 -2.18 -7.18
N SER A 50 -16.98 -2.83 -8.26
CA SER A 50 -15.88 -3.80 -8.26
C SER A 50 -14.58 -3.24 -8.85
N LYS A 51 -14.67 -2.23 -9.73
CA LYS A 51 -13.54 -1.61 -10.45
C LYS A 51 -13.66 -0.08 -10.56
N PRO A 52 -12.55 0.66 -10.72
CA PRO A 52 -12.57 2.13 -10.86
C PRO A 52 -13.48 2.62 -12.00
N GLU A 53 -13.50 1.90 -13.12
CA GLU A 53 -14.28 2.28 -14.31
C GLU A 53 -15.79 2.24 -14.05
N GLU A 54 -16.25 1.37 -13.14
CA GLU A 54 -17.66 1.32 -12.74
C GLU A 54 -18.03 2.54 -11.90
N LEU A 55 -17.15 2.98 -11.00
CA LEU A 55 -17.35 4.20 -10.21
C LEU A 55 -17.42 5.41 -11.15
N LYS A 56 -16.46 5.54 -12.07
CA LYS A 56 -16.45 6.59 -13.08
C LYS A 56 -17.78 6.68 -13.84
N LYS A 57 -18.27 5.54 -14.37
CA LYS A 57 -19.57 5.48 -15.08
C LYS A 57 -20.74 5.89 -14.20
N LYS A 58 -20.75 5.52 -12.92
CA LYS A 58 -21.82 5.93 -11.99
C LYS A 58 -21.81 7.45 -11.75
N ILE A 59 -20.63 8.05 -11.65
CA ILE A 59 -20.48 9.49 -11.49
C ILE A 59 -20.97 10.21 -12.76
N GLU A 60 -20.46 9.83 -13.93
CA GLU A 60 -20.82 10.45 -15.22
C GLU A 60 -22.30 10.32 -15.58
N SER A 61 -22.98 9.28 -15.10
CA SER A 61 -24.42 9.09 -15.31
C SER A 61 -25.30 9.72 -14.22
N GLY A 62 -24.71 10.43 -13.26
CA GLY A 62 -25.43 11.05 -12.14
C GLY A 62 -26.04 10.05 -11.16
N LYS A 63 -25.63 8.77 -11.18
CA LYS A 63 -26.13 7.72 -10.27
C LYS A 63 -25.57 7.84 -8.86
N VAL A 64 -24.48 8.58 -8.69
CA VAL A 64 -23.89 8.95 -7.40
C VAL A 64 -23.54 10.43 -7.44
N GLU A 65 -23.52 11.09 -6.28
CA GLU A 65 -23.09 12.48 -6.16
C GLU A 65 -21.63 12.64 -6.60
N GLU A 66 -21.34 13.62 -7.45
CA GLU A 66 -20.01 13.82 -8.04
C GLU A 66 -18.94 14.05 -6.98
N HIS A 67 -19.27 14.83 -5.96
CA HIS A 67 -18.44 15.03 -4.79
C HIS A 67 -19.05 14.27 -3.60
N PRO A 68 -18.27 13.45 -2.87
CA PRO A 68 -16.82 13.25 -2.96
C PRO A 68 -16.39 12.13 -3.93
N ALA A 69 -17.26 11.63 -4.82
CA ALA A 69 -16.99 10.43 -5.61
C ALA A 69 -15.78 10.54 -6.55
N TRP A 70 -15.56 11.69 -7.20
CA TRP A 70 -14.37 11.92 -8.02
C TRP A 70 -13.07 11.82 -7.22
N GLU A 71 -13.02 12.41 -6.02
CA GLU A 71 -11.85 12.34 -5.14
C GLU A 71 -11.57 10.90 -4.71
N ARG A 72 -12.63 10.13 -4.41
CA ARG A 72 -12.51 8.71 -4.06
C ARG A 72 -12.01 7.88 -5.24
N LEU A 73 -12.42 8.19 -6.46
CA LEU A 73 -11.90 7.55 -7.67
C LEU A 73 -10.40 7.83 -7.86
N ILE A 74 -9.99 9.09 -7.79
CA ILE A 74 -8.57 9.49 -7.91
C ILE A 74 -7.73 8.80 -6.81
N PHE A 75 -8.24 8.78 -5.59
CA PHE A 75 -7.58 8.10 -4.48
C PHE A 75 -7.41 6.61 -4.75
N TRP A 76 -8.46 5.92 -5.23
CA TRP A 76 -8.36 4.51 -5.63
C TRP A 76 -7.30 4.28 -6.71
N GLU A 77 -7.28 5.10 -7.77
CA GLU A 77 -6.26 4.98 -8.82
C GLU A 77 -4.83 5.13 -8.29
N ASN A 78 -4.62 6.06 -7.35
CA ASN A 78 -3.33 6.23 -6.68
C ASN A 78 -2.96 5.03 -5.80
N LEU A 79 -3.93 4.43 -5.10
CA LEU A 79 -3.71 3.19 -4.35
C LEU A 79 -3.31 2.04 -5.27
N ASN A 80 -3.95 1.90 -6.45
CA ASN A 80 -3.57 0.89 -7.43
C ASN A 80 -2.12 1.08 -7.92
N LYS A 81 -1.69 2.33 -8.17
CA LYS A 81 -0.29 2.64 -8.53
C LYS A 81 0.68 2.25 -7.41
N ARG A 82 0.33 2.57 -6.14
CA ARG A 82 1.13 2.20 -4.97
C ARG A 82 1.26 0.69 -4.81
N ILE A 83 0.15 -0.04 -4.93
CA ILE A 83 0.12 -1.51 -4.89
C ILE A 83 1.03 -2.11 -5.96
N LYS A 84 1.00 -1.57 -7.19
CA LYS A 84 1.88 -2.02 -8.27
C LYS A 84 3.36 -1.83 -7.91
N VAL A 85 3.74 -0.69 -7.34
CA VAL A 85 5.11 -0.43 -6.88
C VAL A 85 5.52 -1.40 -5.78
N VAL A 86 4.68 -1.57 -4.76
CA VAL A 86 4.93 -2.48 -3.63
C VAL A 86 5.12 -3.92 -4.11
N ASN A 87 4.21 -4.43 -4.95
CA ASN A 87 4.31 -5.78 -5.50
C ASN A 87 5.59 -5.99 -6.32
N ASN A 88 6.01 -5.00 -7.11
CA ASN A 88 7.26 -5.08 -7.87
C ASN A 88 8.48 -5.21 -6.93
N TRP A 89 8.49 -4.51 -5.80
CA TRP A 89 9.57 -4.61 -4.82
C TRP A 89 9.53 -5.92 -4.04
N MET A 90 8.35 -6.38 -3.62
CA MET A 90 8.20 -7.68 -2.97
C MET A 90 8.66 -8.83 -3.86
N GLN A 91 8.36 -8.80 -5.16
CA GLN A 91 8.86 -9.79 -6.12
C GLN A 91 10.39 -9.80 -6.18
N ARG A 92 11.04 -8.64 -6.16
CA ARG A 92 12.51 -8.54 -6.16
C ARG A 92 13.11 -9.11 -4.88
N LEU A 93 12.51 -8.83 -3.72
CA LEU A 93 12.97 -9.40 -2.45
C LEU A 93 12.88 -10.92 -2.45
N HIS A 94 11.78 -11.50 -2.93
CA HIS A 94 11.62 -12.95 -3.02
C HIS A 94 12.53 -13.63 -4.06
N ILE A 95 12.99 -12.91 -5.09
CA ILE A 95 13.97 -13.43 -6.08
C ILE A 95 15.41 -13.35 -5.54
N SER A 96 15.69 -12.41 -4.63
CA SER A 96 17.01 -12.21 -4.03
C SER A 96 17.24 -12.96 -2.72
N SER A 97 16.22 -13.65 -2.20
CA SER A 97 16.27 -14.51 -1.01
C SER A 97 16.48 -15.97 -1.38
#